data_AF-A0A6N6RKE1-F1
#
_entry.id   AF-A0A6N6RKE1-F1
#
_cell.length_a   1.000
_cell.length_b   1.000
_cell.length_c   1.000
_cell.angle_alpha   90.00
_cell.angle_beta   90.00
_cell.angle_gamma   90.00
#
_symmetry.space_group_name_H-M   'P 1'
#
loop_
_entity.id
_entity.type
_entity.pdbx_description
1 polymer ?
#
loop_
_entity_poly.entity_id
_entity_poly.type
_entity_poly.pdbx_seq_one_letter_code
_entity_poly.pdbx_strand_id
1 'polypeptide(L)'
;MNIRIAVILLLSVFFISCDPVETGVRKEKPENLIPKKKMTQMLLDVHLIEGVRSGVRVLGDTVSVDTYYKSFYEKYNVTQAQYDSSFRYYSHYPREMMEMYSVVIDSLNLRDIQVVEQVRQYDAGKLEDANRKLDSLQGN
;
A
#
# COMPACT_ATOMS: atom_id res chain seq x y z
N MET A 1 -51.59 -1.92 12.60
CA MET A 1 -50.15 -2.29 12.57
C MET A 1 -49.40 -1.27 13.40
N ASN A 2 -48.91 -1.66 14.59
CA ASN A 2 -48.33 -0.69 15.53
C ASN A 2 -47.01 -0.15 14.99
N ILE A 3 -46.82 1.17 14.94
CA ILE A 3 -45.61 1.80 14.40
C ILE A 3 -44.33 1.29 15.10
N ARG A 4 -44.44 0.90 16.38
CA ARG A 4 -43.37 0.25 17.15
C ARG A 4 -42.96 -1.11 16.57
N ILE A 5 -43.92 -1.91 16.10
CA ILE A 5 -43.68 -3.21 15.47
C ILE A 5 -43.01 -3.02 14.10
N ALA A 6 -43.45 -2.01 13.34
CA ALA A 6 -42.83 -1.67 12.05
C ALA A 6 -41.37 -1.21 12.20
N VAL A 7 -41.07 -0.43 13.24
CA VAL A 7 -39.70 0.03 13.54
C VAL A 7 -38.78 -1.12 13.96
N ILE A 8 -39.29 -2.07 14.77
CA ILE A 8 -38.52 -3.27 15.18
C ILE A 8 -38.20 -4.16 13.98
N LEU A 9 -39.17 -4.35 13.07
CA LEU A 9 -38.96 -5.12 11.84
C LEU A 9 -37.93 -4.44 10.92
N LEU A 10 -38.01 -3.12 10.74
CA LEU A 10 -37.05 -2.36 9.92
C LEU A 10 -35.61 -2.42 10.48
N LEU A 11 -35.45 -2.37 11.81
CA LEU A 11 -34.14 -2.47 12.47
C LEU A 11 -33.55 -3.88 12.42
N SER A 12 -34.38 -4.92 12.43
CA SER A 12 -33.90 -6.32 12.34
C SER A 12 -33.26 -6.66 10.98
N VAL A 13 -33.62 -5.95 9.91
CA VAL A 13 -33.04 -6.12 8.56
C VAL A 13 -31.57 -5.69 8.51
N PHE A 14 -31.11 -4.81 9.40
CA PHE A 14 -29.71 -4.36 9.44
C PHE A 14 -28.74 -5.37 10.08
N PHE A 15 -29.24 -6.40 10.77
CA PHE A 15 -28.38 -7.39 11.45
C PHE A 15 -28.18 -8.69 10.65
N ILE A 16 -28.73 -8.79 9.44
CA ILE A 16 -28.47 -9.93 8.54
C ILE A 16 -27.30 -9.56 7.60
N SER A 17 -26.16 -9.17 8.17
CA SER A 17 -24.90 -9.25 7.45
C SER A 17 -24.32 -10.62 7.77
N CYS A 18 -24.70 -11.60 6.96
CA CYS A 18 -24.08 -12.91 6.97
C CYS A 18 -22.90 -12.82 6.00
N ASP A 19 -21.71 -12.49 6.49
CA ASP A 19 -20.52 -12.90 5.77
C ASP A 19 -20.51 -14.43 5.83
N PRO A 20 -20.53 -15.15 4.69
CA PRO A 20 -20.28 -16.56 4.72
C PRO A 20 -18.89 -16.74 5.32
N VAL A 21 -18.86 -17.18 6.58
CA VAL A 21 -17.65 -17.75 7.19
C VAL A 21 -17.28 -18.90 6.27
N GLU A 22 -16.31 -18.67 5.37
CA GLU A 22 -15.76 -19.73 4.54
C GLU A 22 -15.12 -20.73 5.50
N THR A 23 -15.87 -21.80 5.74
CA THR A 23 -15.60 -22.88 6.69
C THR A 23 -14.36 -23.65 6.24
N GLY A 24 -13.14 -23.20 6.54
CA GLY A 24 -11.92 -24.02 6.48
C GLY A 24 -11.62 -24.75 5.16
N VAL A 25 -12.33 -24.43 4.07
CA VAL A 25 -12.09 -25.01 2.75
C VAL A 25 -10.78 -24.41 2.28
N ARG A 26 -9.73 -25.22 2.27
CA ARG A 26 -8.46 -24.84 1.64
C ARG A 26 -8.78 -24.48 0.20
N LYS A 27 -8.69 -23.19 -0.15
CA LYS A 27 -8.77 -22.76 -1.55
C LYS A 27 -7.67 -23.49 -2.32
N GLU A 28 -8.05 -24.10 -3.44
CA GLU A 28 -7.07 -24.73 -4.33
C GLU A 28 -6.01 -23.71 -4.71
N LYS A 29 -4.76 -24.15 -4.64
CA LYS A 29 -3.59 -23.34 -5.00
C LYS A 29 -3.63 -23.10 -6.51
N PRO A 30 -3.71 -21.84 -6.98
CA PRO A 30 -3.64 -21.56 -8.42
C PRO A 30 -2.35 -22.12 -9.01
N GLU A 31 -2.41 -22.73 -10.19
CA GLU A 31 -1.24 -23.27 -10.88
C GLU A 31 -0.16 -22.19 -11.11
N ASN A 32 -0.61 -20.95 -11.34
CA ASN A 32 0.23 -19.78 -11.57
C ASN A 32 0.40 -18.89 -10.33
N LEU A 33 0.31 -19.44 -9.10
CA LEU A 33 0.45 -18.66 -7.87
C LEU A 33 1.80 -17.91 -7.83
N ILE A 34 1.75 -16.60 -7.59
CA ILE A 34 2.94 -15.79 -7.35
C ILE A 34 3.62 -16.26 -6.05
N PRO A 35 4.92 -16.61 -6.09
CA PRO A 35 5.64 -17.05 -4.89
C PRO A 35 5.62 -16.01 -3.78
N LYS A 36 5.48 -16.44 -2.52
CA LYS A 36 5.33 -15.57 -1.34
C LYS A 36 6.33 -14.41 -1.31
N LYS A 37 7.63 -14.69 -1.48
CA LYS A 37 8.68 -13.65 -1.51
C LYS A 37 8.44 -12.58 -2.59
N LYS A 38 8.01 -13.00 -3.78
CA LYS A 38 7.69 -12.09 -4.89
C LYS A 38 6.42 -11.29 -4.57
N MET A 39 5.40 -11.94 -4.02
CA MET A 39 4.17 -11.27 -3.57
C MET A 39 4.47 -10.23 -2.48
N THR A 40 5.34 -10.53 -1.50
CA THR A 40 5.76 -9.55 -0.47
C THR A 40 6.38 -8.30 -1.08
N GLN A 41 7.25 -8.45 -2.08
CA GLN A 41 7.84 -7.32 -2.79
C GLN A 41 6.78 -6.54 -3.57
N MET A 42 5.86 -7.23 -4.23
CA MET A 42 4.76 -6.61 -4.96
C MET A 42 3.81 -5.83 -4.02
N LEU A 43 3.52 -6.36 -2.84
CA LEU A 43 2.71 -5.67 -1.82
C LEU A 43 3.40 -4.38 -1.33
N LEU A 44 4.72 -4.42 -1.12
CA LEU A 44 5.47 -3.22 -0.77
C LEU A 44 5.37 -2.16 -1.88
N ASP A 45 5.64 -2.55 -3.13
CA ASP A 45 5.64 -1.64 -4.27
C ASP A 45 4.26 -1.05 -4.57
N VAL A 46 3.19 -1.85 -4.48
CA VAL A 46 1.84 -1.32 -4.70
C VAL A 46 1.48 -0.30 -3.62
N HIS A 47 1.86 -0.53 -2.36
CA HIS A 47 1.64 0.45 -1.30
C HIS A 47 2.47 1.74 -1.48
N LEU A 48 3.67 1.66 -2.07
CA LEU A 48 4.43 2.85 -2.46
C LEU A 48 3.74 3.62 -3.60
N ILE A 49 3.20 2.92 -4.61
CA ILE A 49 2.41 3.53 -5.69
C ILE A 49 1.17 4.24 -5.10
N GLU A 50 0.46 3.58 -4.19
CA GLU A 50 -0.67 4.19 -3.47
C GLU A 50 -0.25 5.40 -2.64
N GLY A 51 0.89 5.34 -1.96
CA GLY A 51 1.43 6.44 -1.18
C GLY A 51 1.69 7.68 -2.04
N VAL A 52 2.32 7.51 -3.20
CA VAL A 52 2.55 8.60 -4.17
C VAL A 52 1.23 9.14 -4.72
N ARG A 53 0.26 8.27 -5.00
CA ARG A 53 -1.03 8.66 -5.57
C ARG A 53 -1.99 9.32 -4.58
N SER A 54 -1.96 8.90 -3.32
CA SER A 54 -2.87 9.36 -2.26
C SER A 54 -2.29 10.51 -1.42
N GLY A 55 -0.96 10.55 -1.27
CA GLY A 55 -0.26 11.63 -0.59
C GLY A 55 -0.39 12.92 -1.39
N VAL A 56 -0.97 13.95 -0.75
CA VAL A 56 -1.12 15.34 -1.24
C VAL A 56 -1.17 15.39 -2.75
N ARG A 57 -2.32 15.02 -3.37
CA ARG A 57 -2.64 15.17 -4.81
C ARG A 57 -1.47 15.86 -5.51
N VAL A 58 -0.51 15.10 -6.03
CA VAL A 58 0.68 15.70 -6.65
C VAL A 58 0.10 16.70 -7.65
N LEU A 59 0.22 18.00 -7.34
CA LEU A 59 -0.39 19.06 -8.11
C LEU A 59 0.33 19.01 -9.46
N GLY A 60 -0.23 18.26 -10.41
CA GLY A 60 0.41 17.99 -11.70
C GLY A 60 0.87 16.55 -11.97
N ASP A 61 0.52 15.54 -11.17
CA ASP A 61 0.65 14.16 -11.67
C ASP A 61 -0.36 13.92 -12.78
N THR A 62 0.16 13.87 -14.01
CA THR A 62 -0.61 13.62 -15.24
C THR A 62 -0.58 12.16 -15.65
N VAL A 63 0.16 11.31 -14.92
CA VAL A 63 0.27 9.89 -15.21
C VAL A 63 -1.04 9.21 -14.81
N SER A 64 -1.60 8.42 -15.73
CA SER A 64 -2.84 7.71 -15.43
C SER A 64 -2.58 6.56 -14.45
N VAL A 65 -3.60 6.24 -13.67
CA VAL A 65 -3.59 5.08 -12.76
C VAL A 65 -3.22 3.80 -13.51
N ASP A 66 -3.73 3.63 -14.73
CA ASP A 66 -3.43 2.48 -15.58
C ASP A 66 -1.96 2.38 -15.95
N THR A 67 -1.28 3.52 -16.18
CA THR A 67 0.17 3.53 -16.46
C THR A 67 0.96 3.00 -15.26
N TYR A 68 0.61 3.42 -14.04
CA TYR A 68 1.28 2.92 -12.83
C TYR A 68 1.13 1.40 -12.69
N TYR A 69 -0.09 0.88 -12.80
CA TYR A 69 -0.33 -0.55 -12.64
C TYR A 69 0.23 -1.38 -13.79
N LYS A 70 0.21 -0.85 -15.03
CA LYS A 70 0.86 -1.52 -16.17
C LYS A 70 2.36 -1.70 -15.91
N SER A 71 3.06 -0.62 -15.55
CA SER A 71 4.49 -0.68 -15.24
C SER A 71 4.79 -1.56 -14.01
N PHE A 72 3.90 -1.56 -13.02
CA PHE A 72 3.99 -2.45 -11.87
C PHE A 72 3.92 -3.94 -12.27
N TYR A 73 2.94 -4.34 -13.07
CA TYR A 73 2.81 -5.72 -13.54
C TYR A 73 3.99 -6.13 -14.46
N GLU A 74 4.43 -5.23 -15.35
CA GLU A 74 5.59 -5.43 -16.22
C GLU A 74 6.89 -5.63 -15.41
N LYS A 75 7.14 -4.81 -14.38
CA LYS A 75 8.33 -4.92 -13.50
C LYS A 75 8.49 -6.32 -12.91
N TYR A 76 7.38 -6.95 -12.56
CA TYR A 76 7.39 -8.27 -11.96
C TYR A 76 7.19 -9.40 -12.97
N ASN A 77 6.98 -9.13 -14.25
CA ASN A 77 6.60 -10.13 -15.26
C ASN A 77 5.42 -11.00 -14.77
N VAL A 78 4.31 -10.34 -14.43
CA VAL A 78 3.06 -10.96 -13.99
C VAL A 78 1.90 -10.26 -14.68
N THR A 79 0.78 -10.96 -14.85
CA THR A 79 -0.46 -10.33 -15.34
C THR A 79 -1.29 -9.81 -14.16
N GLN A 80 -2.16 -8.84 -14.41
CA GLN A 80 -3.15 -8.40 -13.41
C GLN A 80 -3.97 -9.58 -12.87
N ALA A 81 -4.49 -10.43 -13.76
CA ALA A 81 -5.27 -11.60 -13.37
C ALA A 81 -4.49 -12.57 -12.47
N GLN A 82 -3.18 -12.76 -12.71
CA GLN A 82 -2.32 -13.58 -11.87
C GLN A 82 -2.08 -12.94 -10.50
N TYR A 83 -1.88 -11.62 -10.46
CA TYR A 83 -1.76 -10.88 -9.22
C TYR A 83 -3.05 -10.98 -8.39
N ASP A 84 -4.20 -10.70 -9.00
CA ASP A 84 -5.51 -10.72 -8.33
C ASP A 84 -5.87 -12.10 -7.80
N SER A 85 -5.60 -13.16 -8.58
CA SER A 85 -5.84 -14.55 -8.14
C SER A 85 -4.90 -14.95 -7.00
N SER A 86 -3.63 -14.52 -7.06
CA SER A 86 -2.64 -14.82 -6.02
C SER A 86 -2.91 -14.04 -4.73
N PHE A 87 -3.25 -12.75 -4.84
CA PHE A 87 -3.65 -11.92 -3.71
C PHE A 87 -4.87 -12.53 -3.02
N ARG A 88 -5.90 -12.87 -3.79
CA ARG A 88 -7.09 -13.55 -3.28
C ARG A 88 -6.73 -14.86 -2.58
N TYR A 89 -5.85 -15.68 -3.15
CA TYR A 89 -5.38 -16.90 -2.49
C TYR A 89 -4.76 -16.59 -1.12
N TYR A 90 -3.76 -15.71 -1.04
CA TYR A 90 -3.10 -15.39 0.23
C TYR A 90 -4.04 -14.76 1.27
N SER A 91 -5.05 -14.00 0.84
CA SER A 91 -6.08 -13.44 1.74
C SER A 91 -6.92 -14.51 2.45
N HIS A 92 -7.03 -15.73 1.93
CA HIS A 92 -7.67 -16.86 2.62
C HIS A 92 -6.73 -17.57 3.62
N TYR A 93 -5.44 -17.20 3.67
CA TYR A 93 -4.44 -17.74 4.59
C TYR A 93 -3.87 -16.62 5.48
N PRO A 94 -4.61 -16.17 6.52
CA PRO A 94 -4.26 -14.98 7.30
C PRO A 94 -2.85 -15.01 7.88
N ARG A 95 -2.35 -16.17 8.31
CA ARG A 95 -0.99 -16.31 8.84
C ARG A 95 0.07 -15.97 7.79
N GLU A 96 -0.07 -16.51 6.58
CA GLU A 96 0.88 -16.23 5.49
C GLU A 96 0.80 -14.77 5.04
N MET A 97 -0.42 -14.23 4.97
CA MET A 97 -0.65 -12.82 4.63
C MET A 97 -0.05 -11.87 5.67
N MET A 98 -0.24 -12.14 6.97
CA MET A 98 0.35 -11.36 8.06
C MET A 98 1.88 -11.39 8.03
N GLU A 99 2.50 -12.54 7.75
CA GLU A 99 3.95 -12.63 7.62
C GLU A 99 4.48 -11.75 6.48
N MET A 100 3.78 -11.70 5.33
CA MET A 100 4.15 -10.79 4.25
C MET A 100 3.96 -9.33 4.66
N TYR A 101 2.84 -9.00 5.31
CA TYR A 101 2.58 -7.62 5.75
C TYR A 101 3.53 -7.13 6.83
N SER A 102 4.01 -7.99 7.73
CA SER A 102 5.05 -7.62 8.70
C SER A 102 6.29 -7.09 7.97
N VAL A 103 6.76 -7.80 6.95
CA VAL A 103 7.92 -7.38 6.15
C VAL A 103 7.63 -6.07 5.41
N VAL A 104 6.42 -5.91 4.86
CA VAL A 104 6.02 -4.68 4.16
C VAL A 104 6.05 -3.48 5.12
N ILE A 105 5.42 -3.60 6.29
CA ILE A 105 5.36 -2.53 7.30
C ILE A 105 6.75 -2.17 7.80
N ASP A 106 7.58 -3.17 8.13
CA ASP A 106 8.97 -2.93 8.56
C ASP A 106 9.78 -2.22 7.47
N SER A 107 9.58 -2.61 6.20
CA SER A 107 10.25 -1.99 5.06
C SER A 107 9.83 -0.54 4.84
N LEU A 108 8.54 -0.24 5.02
CA LEU A 108 8.01 1.13 4.92
C LEU A 108 8.55 2.01 6.06
N ASN A 109 8.50 1.53 7.30
CA ASN A 109 9.03 2.25 8.46
C ASN A 109 10.52 2.58 8.30
N LEU A 110 11.32 1.62 7.79
CA LEU A 110 12.74 1.85 7.54
C LEU A 110 12.96 2.95 6.48
N ARG A 111 12.15 2.96 5.42
CA ARG A 111 12.22 3.99 4.37
C ARG A 111 11.82 5.36 4.90
N ASP A 112 10.81 5.45 5.76
CA ASP A 112 10.40 6.73 6.35
C ASP A 112 11.55 7.33 7.18
N ILE A 113 12.25 6.52 7.97
CA ILE A 113 13.44 6.96 8.72
C ILE A 113 14.54 7.44 7.76
N GLN A 114 14.78 6.71 6.67
CA GLN A 114 15.78 7.08 5.66
C GLN A 114 15.45 8.41 4.98
N VAL A 115 14.19 8.64 4.63
CA VAL A 115 13.73 9.89 4.00
C VAL A 115 13.94 11.07 4.95
N VAL A 116 13.58 10.93 6.23
CA VAL A 116 13.78 11.98 7.24
C VAL A 116 15.26 12.33 7.38
N GLU A 117 16.13 11.32 7.42
CA GLU A 117 17.58 11.54 7.50
C GLU A 117 18.12 12.23 6.26
N GLN A 118 17.69 11.80 5.06
CA GLN A 118 18.08 12.42 3.80
C GLN A 118 17.69 13.91 3.73
N VAL A 119 16.49 14.25 4.18
CA VAL A 119 16.02 15.65 4.24
C VAL A 119 16.89 16.46 5.21
N ARG A 120 17.20 15.92 6.40
CA ARG A 120 18.09 16.58 7.38
C ARG A 120 19.47 16.86 6.79
N GLN A 121 20.06 15.88 6.10
CA GLN A 121 21.38 16.03 5.49
C GLN A 121 21.36 17.06 4.35
N TYR A 122 20.31 17.07 3.54
CA TYR A 122 20.12 18.06 2.48
C TYR A 122 20.01 19.50 3.05
N ASP A 123 19.20 19.69 4.09
CA ASP A 123 19.02 21.00 4.72
C ASP A 123 20.31 21.49 5.38
N ALA A 124 21.05 20.60 6.06
CA ALA A 124 22.34 20.93 6.66
C ALA A 124 23.37 21.39 5.61
N GLY A 125 23.49 20.66 4.49
CA GLY A 125 24.38 21.05 3.40
C GLY A 125 23.99 22.39 2.78
N LYS A 126 22.68 22.64 2.60
CA LYS A 126 22.18 23.92 2.08
C LYS A 126 22.49 25.10 3.02
N LEU A 127 22.43 24.88 4.33
CA LEU A 127 22.79 25.90 5.33
C LEU A 127 24.30 26.19 5.31
N GLU A 128 25.13 25.16 5.18
CA GLU A 128 26.58 25.33 5.06
C GLU A 128 26.95 26.16 3.82
N ASP A 129 26.35 25.83 2.67
CA ASP A 129 26.58 26.56 1.42
C ASP A 129 26.10 28.02 1.48
N ALA A 130 25.00 28.28 2.19
CA ALA A 130 24.50 29.63 2.41
C ALA A 130 25.46 30.45 3.28
N ASN A 131 25.96 29.88 4.38
CA ASN A 131 26.93 30.54 5.27
C ASN A 131 28.24 30.84 4.54
N ARG A 132 28.76 29.88 3.76
CA ARG A 132 29.97 30.08 2.94
C ARG A 132 29.83 31.25 1.97
N LYS A 133 28.65 31.40 1.36
CA LYS A 133 28.34 32.56 0.49
C LYS A 133 28.27 33.86 1.29
N LEU A 134 27.63 33.87 2.45
CA LEU A 134 27.55 35.07 3.30
C LEU A 134 28.95 35.54 3.73
N ASP A 135 29.81 34.63 4.17
CA ASP A 135 31.20 34.94 4.54
C ASP A 135 31.98 35.54 3.36
N SER A 136 31.78 35.01 2.15
CA SER A 136 32.40 35.55 0.94
C SER A 136 31.90 36.94 0.53
N LEU A 137 30.72 37.35 0.99
CA LEU A 137 30.14 38.68 0.73
C LEU A 137 30.53 39.71 1.80
N GLN A 138 30.85 39.24 3.01
CA GLN A 138 31.22 40.09 4.15
C GLN A 138 32.73 40.28 4.29
N GLY A 139 33.55 39.49 3.60
CA GLY A 139 35.01 39.67 3.53
C GLY A 139 35.44 40.68 2.45
N ASN A 140 35.47 41.97 2.79
CA ASN A 140 36.28 42.99 2.13
C ASN A 140 36.79 43.99 3.18
#